data_AF-A0A317UE11-F1
#
_entry.id   AF-A0A317UE11-F1
#
_cell.length_a   1.000
_cell.length_b   1.000
_cell.length_c   1.000
_cell.angle_alpha   90.00
_cell.angle_beta   90.00
_cell.angle_gamma   90.00
#
_symmetry.space_group_name_H-M   'P 1'
#
loop_
_entity.id
_entity.type
_entity.pdbx_description
1 polymer ?
#
loop_
_entity_poly.entity_id
_entity_poly.type
_entity_poly.pdbx_seq_one_letter_code
_entity_poly.pdbx_strand_id
1 'polypeptide(L)'
;MMRALIPALMFTGIFGIAEQMLKDRFEKISRKESVIFSALSAAAVVFGGNGHYIVYGLLKPFISIGLTNTTSYTWHKDIDVDSMSYWFPDATRYIGYNPDVDDKTIHEFPCYSFVLGDLHAHMVNIMIVILIAALLYAFLKNNSNGKKKFCLPQLCMLGLAWGLCNFTNYWDYIIYAVVIIITIIFGNLHSGKSKMLKRMVSQFGIILITGYLTALPFTMNFKSIFKGVGVAGHHSAIYQLIILWGIPVAIAAMFVVLMVYRWLKSKGGLIKRLQALRTPDVFAFILCCCAIGLIAIPELVYVRDIYEGSYSRANTMFKLTYQAFILLNICSGYILYSLLQTRKKPLHIAAFILLALQILLFGYFFNAAGSWFGVLMNPMERTGLNALNYLDNEEFADEKDALLWLKDKAEKEEIKEAIAEAPGDSYTAYERVSVITGISTPAGWKVHEWLWRDSLNGIEKRTKDIDGFFDGTKDAEKIIKKYNIKYVFCGLREVEKYGKDVKDRVRKMGKVVYEKSGAMVVEID
;
A
#
# COMPACT_ATOMS: atom_id res chain seq x y z
N MET A 1 -16.81 -5.84 1.67
CA MET A 1 -16.42 -7.15 1.11
C MET A 1 -14.95 -7.18 0.68
N MET A 2 -14.44 -6.20 -0.08
CA MET A 2 -13.03 -6.20 -0.54
C MET A 2 -11.98 -6.10 0.59
N ARG A 3 -12.27 -5.35 1.68
CA ARG A 3 -11.34 -5.15 2.81
C ARG A 3 -10.88 -6.45 3.49
N ALA A 4 -11.75 -7.47 3.59
CA ALA A 4 -11.39 -8.77 4.16
C ALA A 4 -10.91 -9.78 3.11
N LEU A 5 -11.34 -9.61 1.85
CA LEU A 5 -10.97 -10.50 0.75
C LEU A 5 -9.46 -10.43 0.44
N ILE A 6 -8.88 -9.23 0.39
CA ILE A 6 -7.45 -9.04 0.08
C ILE A 6 -6.57 -9.73 1.14
N PRO A 7 -6.75 -9.49 2.46
CA PRO A 7 -6.02 -10.22 3.50
C PRO A 7 -6.20 -11.75 3.42
N ALA A 8 -7.41 -12.23 3.12
CA ALA A 8 -7.68 -13.66 3.01
C ALA A 8 -6.98 -14.32 1.82
N LEU A 9 -7.00 -13.67 0.65
CA LEU A 9 -6.26 -14.11 -0.55
C LEU A 9 -4.75 -14.07 -0.32
N MET A 10 -4.26 -13.03 0.36
CA MET A 10 -2.87 -12.91 0.76
C MET A 10 -2.47 -14.05 1.68
N PHE A 11 -3.25 -14.31 2.73
CA PHE A 11 -2.97 -15.38 3.70
C PHE A 11 -2.91 -16.74 3.01
N THR A 12 -3.94 -17.08 2.24
CA THR A 12 -4.06 -18.39 1.58
C THR A 12 -3.00 -18.60 0.49
N GLY A 13 -2.70 -17.57 -0.31
CA GLY A 13 -1.66 -17.65 -1.32
C GLY A 13 -0.26 -17.82 -0.73
N ILE A 14 0.08 -17.05 0.31
CA ILE A 14 1.38 -17.17 1.00
C ILE A 14 1.51 -18.50 1.72
N PHE A 15 0.44 -18.96 2.38
CA PHE A 15 0.39 -20.29 2.99
C PHE A 15 0.72 -21.36 1.95
N GLY A 16 0.07 -21.34 0.78
CA GLY A 16 0.30 -22.29 -0.29
C GLY A 16 1.73 -22.27 -0.84
N ILE A 17 2.31 -21.08 -1.03
CA ILE A 17 3.71 -20.92 -1.46
C ILE A 17 4.66 -21.53 -0.42
N ALA A 18 4.54 -21.11 0.85
CA ALA A 18 5.42 -21.56 1.92
C ALA A 18 5.29 -23.07 2.20
N GLU A 19 4.08 -23.61 2.15
CA GLU A 19 3.82 -25.05 2.35
C GLU A 19 4.47 -25.88 1.24
N GLN A 20 4.33 -25.43 -0.02
CA GLN A 20 4.95 -26.12 -1.14
C GLN A 20 6.48 -26.03 -1.08
N MET A 21 7.04 -24.90 -0.67
CA MET A 21 8.49 -24.74 -0.46
C MET A 21 9.03 -25.67 0.63
N LEU A 22 8.32 -25.80 1.75
CA LEU A 22 8.68 -26.69 2.84
C LEU A 22 8.64 -28.15 2.41
N LYS A 23 7.57 -28.60 1.72
CA LYS A 23 7.46 -29.96 1.17
C LYS A 23 8.55 -30.26 0.13
N ASP A 24 8.85 -29.31 -0.75
CA ASP A 24 9.89 -29.47 -1.77
C ASP A 24 11.31 -29.49 -1.18
N ARG A 25 11.53 -28.83 -0.02
CA ARG A 25 12.83 -28.83 0.65
C ARG A 25 13.00 -29.96 1.66
N PHE A 26 11.96 -30.42 2.35
CA PHE A 26 12.10 -31.36 3.47
C PHE A 26 11.24 -32.60 3.24
N GLU A 27 11.85 -33.65 2.69
CA GLU A 27 11.14 -34.91 2.35
C GLU A 27 10.40 -35.57 3.54
N LYS A 28 10.86 -35.33 4.77
CA LYS A 28 10.31 -35.93 5.99
C LYS A 28 9.63 -34.93 6.92
N ILE A 29 9.27 -33.73 6.44
CA ILE A 29 8.55 -32.75 7.29
C ILE A 29 7.18 -33.31 7.71
N SER A 30 6.83 -33.19 8.98
CA SER A 30 5.50 -33.58 9.43
C SER A 30 4.44 -32.61 8.92
N ARG A 31 3.19 -33.09 8.76
CA ARG A 31 2.05 -32.23 8.39
C ARG A 31 1.89 -31.05 9.36
N LYS A 32 2.08 -31.31 10.66
CA LYS A 32 1.96 -30.29 11.73
C LYS A 32 2.99 -29.18 11.57
N GLU A 33 4.27 -29.52 11.40
CA GLU A 33 5.33 -28.53 11.19
C GLU A 33 5.10 -27.73 9.91
N SER A 34 4.74 -28.42 8.82
CA SER A 34 4.44 -27.77 7.54
C SER A 34 3.34 -26.73 7.67
N VAL A 35 2.22 -27.07 8.33
CA VAL A 35 1.11 -26.14 8.56
C VAL A 35 1.54 -24.97 9.45
N ILE A 36 2.24 -25.22 10.56
CA ILE A 36 2.66 -24.17 11.51
C ILE A 36 3.55 -23.14 10.82
N PHE A 37 4.60 -23.56 10.12
CA PHE A 37 5.54 -22.61 9.51
C PHE A 37 5.01 -21.95 8.23
N SER A 38 4.06 -22.60 7.54
CA SER A 38 3.34 -21.96 6.42
C SER A 38 2.37 -20.89 6.93
N ALA A 39 1.62 -21.20 8.00
CA ALA A 39 0.75 -20.24 8.68
C ALA A 39 1.56 -19.10 9.30
N LEU A 40 2.75 -19.36 9.84
CA LEU A 40 3.65 -18.32 10.34
C LEU A 40 4.03 -17.32 9.23
N SER A 41 4.37 -17.80 8.03
CA SER A 41 4.71 -16.91 6.90
C SER A 41 3.49 -16.08 6.48
N ALA A 42 2.32 -16.71 6.37
CA ALA A 42 1.08 -16.02 6.02
C ALA A 42 0.68 -14.97 7.08
N ALA A 43 0.74 -15.34 8.37
CA ALA A 43 0.43 -14.45 9.48
C ALA A 43 1.45 -13.32 9.62
N ALA A 44 2.74 -13.59 9.41
CA ALA A 44 3.83 -12.59 9.38
C ALA A 44 3.49 -11.44 8.43
N VAL A 45 2.95 -11.75 7.25
CA VAL A 45 2.68 -10.73 6.25
C VAL A 45 1.34 -10.03 6.49
N VAL A 46 0.32 -10.76 6.95
CA VAL A 46 -1.04 -10.23 7.11
C VAL A 46 -1.24 -9.47 8.42
N PHE A 47 -0.73 -10.01 9.53
CA PHE A 47 -0.95 -9.50 10.89
C PHE A 47 0.31 -8.91 11.53
N GLY A 48 1.48 -9.15 10.95
CA GLY A 48 2.74 -8.63 11.49
C GLY A 48 2.82 -7.11 11.44
N GLY A 49 3.22 -6.52 12.56
CA GLY A 49 3.75 -5.16 12.61
C GLY A 49 5.25 -5.11 12.31
N ASN A 50 5.90 -4.05 12.77
CA ASN A 50 7.35 -3.89 12.74
C ASN A 50 7.91 -3.73 14.17
N GLY A 51 9.24 -3.68 14.31
CA GLY A 51 9.88 -3.61 15.63
C GLY A 51 9.56 -2.34 16.42
N HIS A 52 8.98 -1.30 15.79
CA HIS A 52 8.48 -0.13 16.49
C HIS A 52 7.46 -0.51 17.56
N TYR A 53 6.58 -1.49 17.29
CA TYR A 53 5.63 -1.99 18.28
C TYR A 53 6.31 -2.64 19.48
N ILE A 54 7.37 -3.42 19.26
CA ILE A 54 8.11 -4.05 20.37
C ILE A 54 8.78 -2.98 21.23
N VAL A 55 9.45 -2.01 20.60
CA VAL A 55 10.19 -0.97 21.33
C VAL A 55 9.25 0.01 22.02
N TYR A 56 8.32 0.60 21.30
CA TYR A 56 7.47 1.70 21.80
C TYR A 56 6.14 1.23 22.37
N GLY A 57 5.61 0.08 21.92
CA GLY A 57 4.35 -0.48 22.41
C GLY A 57 4.50 -1.43 23.59
N LEU A 58 5.65 -2.13 23.70
CA LEU A 58 5.89 -3.09 24.80
C LEU A 58 6.99 -2.63 25.76
N LEU A 59 8.20 -2.37 25.26
CA LEU A 59 9.37 -2.13 26.12
C LEU A 59 9.33 -0.76 26.78
N LYS A 60 9.01 0.32 26.04
CA LYS A 60 8.99 1.68 26.59
C LYS A 60 7.96 1.80 27.73
N PRO A 61 6.68 1.38 27.59
CA PRO A 61 5.72 1.38 28.69
C PRO A 61 6.22 0.58 29.89
N PHE A 62 6.80 -0.60 29.66
CA PHE A 62 7.33 -1.45 30.73
C PHE A 62 8.45 -0.78 31.53
N ILE A 63 9.35 -0.05 30.86
CA ILE A 63 10.44 0.70 31.50
C ILE A 63 9.92 1.97 32.19
N SER A 64 8.98 2.69 31.57
CA SER A 64 8.42 3.94 32.12
C SER A 64 7.48 3.73 33.32
N ILE A 65 6.88 2.54 33.48
CA ILE A 65 6.11 2.19 34.69
C ILE A 65 6.99 2.28 35.97
N GLY A 66 8.33 2.28 35.84
CA GLY A 66 9.27 2.48 36.95
C GLY A 66 9.73 3.93 37.21
N LEU A 67 9.39 4.89 36.34
CA LEU A 67 9.85 6.28 36.45
C LEU A 67 8.67 7.23 36.16
N THR A 68 8.23 7.97 37.17
CA THR A 68 7.25 9.05 37.01
C THR A 68 7.76 10.05 35.98
N ASN A 69 7.21 10.04 34.76
CA ASN A 69 6.78 11.23 34.03
C ASN A 69 6.19 10.90 32.66
N THR A 70 5.02 11.51 32.45
CA THR A 70 4.28 11.77 31.22
C THR A 70 5.19 12.26 30.09
N THR A 71 5.36 11.44 29.06
CA THR A 71 5.74 11.92 27.72
C THR A 71 4.85 11.25 26.69
N SER A 72 3.83 11.98 26.24
CA SER A 72 3.04 11.58 25.08
C SER A 72 3.98 11.41 23.89
N TYR A 73 3.92 10.23 23.27
CA TYR A 73 4.74 9.86 22.12
C TYR A 73 4.07 10.20 20.78
N THR A 74 2.78 10.52 20.83
CA THR A 74 1.95 10.69 19.66
C THR A 74 2.25 12.03 18.98
N TRP A 75 2.56 11.96 17.68
CA TRP A 75 2.72 13.15 16.84
C TRP A 75 1.40 13.88 16.55
N HIS A 76 0.28 13.23 16.86
CA HIS A 76 -1.06 13.75 16.65
C HIS A 76 -1.46 14.51 17.91
N LYS A 77 -1.20 15.83 17.94
CA LYS A 77 -1.58 16.71 19.06
C LYS A 77 -3.11 16.81 19.24
N ASP A 78 -3.86 16.49 18.19
CA ASP A 78 -5.32 16.62 18.14
C ASP A 78 -6.06 15.30 18.40
N ILE A 79 -5.33 14.20 18.64
CA ILE A 79 -5.94 12.94 19.07
C ILE A 79 -5.67 12.79 20.56
N ASP A 80 -6.74 12.72 21.34
CA ASP A 80 -6.71 12.48 22.79
C ASP A 80 -6.33 11.01 23.05
N VAL A 81 -5.08 10.69 22.74
CA VAL A 81 -4.46 9.39 23.06
C VAL A 81 -3.84 9.57 24.43
N ASP A 82 -4.34 8.83 25.43
CA ASP A 82 -3.73 8.81 26.76
C ASP A 82 -2.22 8.63 26.58
N SER A 83 -1.42 9.50 27.20
CA SER A 83 0.03 9.63 27.02
C SER A 83 0.82 8.34 27.24
N MET A 84 0.19 7.31 27.81
CA MET A 84 0.74 5.96 28.01
C MET A 84 0.40 4.95 26.90
N SER A 85 -0.51 5.28 25.98
CA SER A 85 -1.02 4.34 24.98
C SER A 85 -0.33 4.49 23.63
N TYR A 86 0.04 3.35 23.04
CA TYR A 86 0.73 3.29 21.75
C TYR A 86 -0.25 3.57 20.61
N TRP A 87 0.05 4.61 19.80
CA TRP A 87 -0.73 4.94 18.61
C TRP A 87 -0.18 4.21 17.39
N PHE A 88 -0.98 3.28 16.85
CA PHE A 88 -0.52 2.36 15.82
C PHE A 88 0.01 3.00 14.51
N PRO A 89 -0.44 4.19 14.05
CA PRO A 89 0.12 4.86 12.88
C PRO A 89 1.55 5.35 13.07
N ASP A 90 2.03 5.54 14.31
CA ASP A 90 3.40 5.97 14.57
C ASP A 90 4.42 4.95 14.01
N ALA A 91 4.03 3.67 13.91
CA ALA A 91 4.81 2.61 13.27
C ALA A 91 5.08 2.83 11.78
N THR A 92 4.35 3.75 11.13
CA THR A 92 4.42 4.06 9.69
C THR A 92 4.87 5.48 9.41
N ARG A 93 5.03 6.29 10.46
CA ARG A 93 5.47 7.70 10.47
C ARG A 93 6.56 7.87 11.52
N TYR A 94 7.60 7.04 11.44
CA TYR A 94 8.75 7.05 12.33
C TYR A 94 9.97 7.81 11.76
N ILE A 95 10.44 7.43 10.57
CA ILE A 95 11.58 8.10 9.91
C ILE A 95 11.20 9.52 9.48
N GLY A 96 11.94 10.49 10.00
CA GLY A 96 11.70 11.91 9.81
C GLY A 96 10.82 12.55 10.88
N TYR A 97 10.14 11.74 11.68
CA TYR A 97 9.25 12.18 12.75
C TYR A 97 9.88 11.95 14.12
N ASN A 98 10.72 10.92 14.31
CA ASN A 98 11.38 10.70 15.59
C ASN A 98 12.89 10.42 15.45
N PRO A 99 13.75 11.44 15.62
CA PRO A 99 13.42 12.85 15.91
C PRO A 99 12.81 13.54 14.68
N ASP A 100 12.18 14.68 14.92
CA ASP A 100 11.61 15.53 13.87
C ASP A 100 12.72 16.14 13.03
N VAL A 101 12.66 15.90 11.73
CA VAL A 101 13.55 16.50 10.74
C VAL A 101 12.75 16.84 9.48
N ASP A 102 13.34 17.64 8.60
CA ASP A 102 12.65 18.16 7.41
C ASP A 102 12.14 17.04 6.49
N ASP A 103 12.95 16.01 6.23
CA ASP A 103 12.58 14.90 5.34
C ASP A 103 11.77 13.82 6.06
N LYS A 104 10.44 13.96 5.97
CA LYS A 104 9.44 13.05 6.56
C LYS A 104 9.06 11.94 5.59
N THR A 105 9.21 10.69 6.01
CA THR A 105 8.93 9.54 5.14
C THR A 105 7.74 8.71 5.60
N ILE A 106 7.18 7.96 4.66
CA ILE A 106 6.07 7.04 4.86
C ILE A 106 6.61 5.61 4.68
N HIS A 107 6.29 4.68 5.58
CA HIS A 107 6.74 3.28 5.52
C HIS A 107 5.66 2.34 6.06
N GLU A 108 4.53 2.31 5.36
CA GLU A 108 3.43 1.43 5.70
C GLU A 108 3.74 -0.04 5.38
N PHE A 109 2.92 -0.93 5.95
CA PHE A 109 2.97 -2.37 5.75
C PHE A 109 1.54 -2.93 5.77
N PRO A 110 1.29 -4.16 5.27
CA PRO A 110 -0.05 -4.66 5.00
C PRO A 110 -1.02 -4.57 6.19
N CYS A 111 -0.59 -4.98 7.38
CA CYS A 111 -1.43 -4.94 8.58
C CYS A 111 -1.97 -3.53 8.88
N TYR A 112 -1.15 -2.48 8.75
CA TYR A 112 -1.59 -1.09 8.89
C TYR A 112 -2.67 -0.73 7.86
N SER A 113 -2.43 -0.98 6.58
CA SER A 113 -3.41 -0.64 5.52
C SER A 113 -4.71 -1.43 5.67
N PHE A 114 -4.66 -2.68 6.15
CA PHE A 114 -5.83 -3.50 6.39
C PHE A 114 -6.69 -2.98 7.55
N VAL A 115 -6.06 -2.54 8.64
CA VAL A 115 -6.75 -1.93 9.78
C VAL A 115 -7.35 -0.58 9.37
N LEU A 116 -6.57 0.26 8.70
CA LEU A 116 -7.07 1.56 8.20
C LEU A 116 -8.25 1.38 7.23
N GLY A 117 -8.27 0.27 6.49
CA GLY A 117 -9.34 -0.05 5.54
C GLY A 117 -9.24 0.75 4.24
N ASP A 118 -8.04 1.24 3.94
CA ASP A 118 -7.80 2.13 2.82
C ASP A 118 -7.43 1.35 1.55
N LEU A 119 -8.37 1.28 0.60
CA LEU A 119 -8.27 0.49 -0.64
C LEU A 119 -7.41 1.18 -1.71
N HIS A 120 -6.23 1.66 -1.32
CA HIS A 120 -5.25 2.20 -2.24
C HIS A 120 -4.77 1.15 -3.25
N ALA A 121 -4.25 1.66 -4.37
CA ALA A 121 -3.63 0.88 -5.45
C ALA A 121 -2.69 -0.24 -4.94
N HIS A 122 -1.83 0.05 -3.97
CA HIS A 122 -0.90 -0.95 -3.42
C HIS A 122 -1.59 -2.06 -2.63
N MET A 123 -2.69 -1.76 -1.92
CA MET A 123 -3.46 -2.77 -1.19
C MET A 123 -4.18 -3.71 -2.16
N VAL A 124 -4.86 -3.16 -3.18
CA VAL A 124 -5.56 -3.96 -4.19
C VAL A 124 -4.56 -4.84 -4.97
N ASN A 125 -3.38 -4.31 -5.28
CA ASN A 125 -2.39 -5.03 -6.09
C ASN A 125 -1.72 -6.21 -5.38
N ILE A 126 -1.87 -6.35 -4.05
CA ILE A 126 -1.33 -7.48 -3.28
C ILE A 126 -1.73 -8.83 -3.89
N MET A 127 -2.98 -9.00 -4.32
CA MET A 127 -3.43 -10.26 -4.89
C MET A 127 -2.66 -10.64 -6.17
N ILE A 128 -2.31 -9.64 -6.99
CA ILE A 128 -1.51 -9.82 -8.21
C ILE A 128 -0.06 -10.12 -7.84
N VAL A 129 0.48 -9.44 -6.83
CA VAL A 129 1.82 -9.69 -6.28
C VAL A 129 1.99 -11.15 -5.78
N ILE A 130 1.03 -11.66 -5.02
CA ILE A 130 1.08 -13.06 -4.52
C ILE A 130 0.96 -14.06 -5.68
N LEU A 131 0.15 -13.76 -6.70
CA LEU A 131 0.08 -14.55 -7.92
C LEU A 131 1.42 -14.55 -8.67
N ILE A 132 2.08 -13.39 -8.83
CA ILE A 132 3.41 -13.29 -9.43
C ILE A 132 4.42 -14.15 -8.65
N ALA A 133 4.46 -14.04 -7.32
CA ALA A 133 5.35 -14.84 -6.48
C ALA A 133 5.11 -16.36 -6.66
N ALA A 134 3.85 -16.81 -6.70
CA ALA A 134 3.50 -18.20 -6.95
C ALA A 134 3.93 -18.68 -8.34
N LEU A 135 3.71 -17.87 -9.38
CA LEU A 135 4.09 -18.16 -10.76
C LEU A 135 5.62 -18.22 -10.92
N LEU A 136 6.36 -17.33 -10.24
CA LEU A 136 7.82 -17.34 -10.21
C LEU A 136 8.36 -18.61 -9.56
N TYR A 137 7.80 -19.03 -8.43
CA TYR A 137 8.17 -20.29 -7.79
C TYR A 137 7.85 -21.50 -8.67
N ALA A 138 6.65 -21.52 -9.27
CA ALA A 138 6.24 -22.57 -10.21
C ALA A 138 7.15 -22.62 -11.46
N PHE A 139 7.59 -21.47 -11.96
CA PHE A 139 8.56 -21.35 -13.04
C PHE A 139 9.91 -21.98 -12.62
N LEU A 140 10.46 -21.62 -11.47
CA LEU A 140 11.74 -22.17 -10.98
C LEU A 140 11.69 -23.70 -10.85
N LYS A 141 10.58 -24.25 -10.34
CA LYS A 141 10.37 -25.69 -10.20
C LYS A 141 10.31 -26.40 -11.56
N ASN A 142 9.51 -25.89 -12.49
CA ASN A 142 9.36 -26.49 -13.81
C ASN A 142 10.61 -26.33 -14.68
N ASN A 143 11.31 -25.20 -14.55
CA ASN A 143 12.54 -24.95 -15.30
C ASN A 143 13.65 -25.93 -14.89
N SER A 144 13.68 -26.32 -13.62
CA SER A 144 14.63 -27.30 -13.07
C SER A 144 14.25 -28.74 -13.46
N ASN A 145 12.97 -29.12 -13.39
CA ASN A 145 12.51 -30.52 -13.53
C ASN A 145 12.51 -31.13 -14.94
N GLY A 146 13.04 -30.47 -15.97
CA GLY A 146 13.28 -31.06 -17.31
C GLY A 146 12.04 -31.46 -18.16
N LYS A 147 10.88 -31.75 -17.54
CA LYS A 147 9.73 -32.43 -18.17
C LYS A 147 8.79 -31.52 -18.98
N LYS A 148 8.75 -30.21 -18.73
CA LYS A 148 7.90 -29.26 -19.48
C LYS A 148 8.74 -28.41 -20.44
N LYS A 149 8.37 -28.42 -21.74
CA LYS A 149 8.95 -27.55 -22.76
C LYS A 149 8.66 -26.09 -22.37
N PHE A 150 9.73 -25.32 -22.12
CA PHE A 150 9.76 -23.86 -22.02
C PHE A 150 9.01 -23.16 -20.86
N CYS A 151 8.14 -23.83 -20.10
CA CYS A 151 7.25 -23.21 -19.10
C CYS A 151 6.27 -22.18 -19.69
N LEU A 152 5.83 -22.39 -20.94
CA LEU A 152 5.07 -21.40 -21.71
C LEU A 152 3.79 -20.90 -21.00
N PRO A 153 2.89 -21.76 -20.46
CA PRO A 153 1.69 -21.26 -19.79
C PRO A 153 2.01 -20.39 -18.57
N GLN A 154 3.04 -20.74 -17.79
CA GLN A 154 3.47 -19.97 -16.63
C GLN A 154 4.00 -18.60 -17.04
N LEU A 155 4.79 -18.53 -18.12
CA LEU A 155 5.35 -17.28 -18.63
C LEU A 155 4.27 -16.35 -19.19
N CYS A 156 3.29 -16.88 -19.92
CA CYS A 156 2.18 -16.08 -20.42
C CYS A 156 1.35 -15.50 -19.27
N MET A 157 1.00 -16.33 -18.27
CA MET A 157 0.29 -15.88 -17.07
C MET A 157 1.10 -14.88 -16.24
N LEU A 158 2.42 -15.07 -16.16
CA LEU A 158 3.32 -14.16 -15.46
C LEU A 158 3.38 -12.79 -16.16
N GLY A 159 3.46 -12.76 -17.49
CA GLY A 159 3.40 -11.51 -18.23
C GLY A 159 2.04 -10.84 -18.16
N LEU A 160 0.93 -11.61 -18.18
CA LEU A 160 -0.41 -11.05 -17.92
C LEU A 160 -0.48 -10.41 -16.53
N ALA A 161 -0.12 -11.13 -15.48
CA ALA A 161 -0.14 -10.62 -14.11
C ALA A 161 0.77 -9.40 -13.93
N TRP A 162 1.98 -9.44 -14.51
CA TRP A 162 2.89 -8.29 -14.51
C TRP A 162 2.33 -7.10 -15.30
N GLY A 163 1.70 -7.32 -16.45
CA GLY A 163 1.05 -6.28 -17.24
C GLY A 163 -0.11 -5.59 -16.50
N LEU A 164 -0.89 -6.34 -15.71
CA LEU A 164 -1.93 -5.77 -14.85
C LEU A 164 -1.36 -4.74 -13.87
N CYS A 165 -0.17 -5.00 -13.29
CA CYS A 165 0.50 -4.05 -12.41
C CYS A 165 0.69 -2.67 -13.06
N ASN A 166 0.81 -2.57 -14.39
CA ASN A 166 1.02 -1.29 -15.06
C ASN A 166 -0.08 -0.26 -14.74
N PHE A 167 -1.34 -0.71 -14.70
CA PHE A 167 -2.49 0.17 -14.48
C PHE A 167 -3.14 0.01 -13.11
N THR A 168 -2.84 -1.07 -12.36
CA THR A 168 -3.28 -1.23 -10.97
C THR A 168 -2.30 -0.61 -9.97
N ASN A 169 -0.99 -0.76 -10.16
CA ASN A 169 0.06 -0.13 -9.35
C ASN A 169 1.41 -0.07 -10.10
N TYR A 170 1.70 1.09 -10.69
CA TYR A 170 2.90 1.29 -11.51
C TYR A 170 4.23 1.06 -10.77
N TRP A 171 4.28 1.24 -9.44
CA TRP A 171 5.47 0.92 -8.66
C TRP A 171 5.75 -0.58 -8.64
N ASP A 172 4.71 -1.39 -8.47
CA ASP A 172 4.83 -2.85 -8.50
C ASP A 172 5.17 -3.33 -9.92
N TYR A 173 4.72 -2.63 -10.97
CA TYR A 173 5.15 -2.92 -12.34
C TYR A 173 6.68 -2.87 -12.49
N ILE A 174 7.33 -1.83 -11.94
CA ILE A 174 8.80 -1.68 -11.96
C ILE A 174 9.47 -2.71 -11.05
N ILE A 175 9.01 -2.85 -9.81
CA ILE A 175 9.60 -3.77 -8.82
C ILE A 175 9.58 -5.20 -9.35
N TYR A 176 8.42 -5.67 -9.84
CA TYR A 176 8.29 -7.05 -10.29
C TYR A 176 8.94 -7.29 -11.65
N ALA A 177 9.19 -6.27 -12.48
CA ALA A 177 10.05 -6.43 -13.65
C ALA A 177 11.46 -6.90 -13.23
N VAL A 178 12.05 -6.25 -12.21
CA VAL A 178 13.37 -6.61 -11.68
C VAL A 178 13.36 -8.00 -11.04
N VAL A 179 12.36 -8.30 -10.21
CA VAL A 179 12.24 -9.62 -9.56
C VAL A 179 12.08 -10.74 -10.60
N ILE A 180 11.27 -10.53 -11.65
CA ILE A 180 11.11 -11.47 -12.78
C ILE A 180 12.44 -11.66 -13.52
N ILE A 181 13.17 -10.58 -13.81
CA ILE A 181 14.48 -10.63 -14.48
C ILE A 181 15.48 -11.45 -13.68
N ILE A 182 15.64 -11.14 -12.41
CA ILE A 182 16.55 -11.87 -11.53
C ILE A 182 16.12 -13.35 -11.45
N THR A 183 14.82 -13.63 -11.34
CA THR A 183 14.31 -15.01 -11.26
C THR A 183 14.55 -15.81 -12.55
N ILE A 184 14.40 -15.21 -13.72
CA ILE A 184 14.72 -15.87 -15.01
C ILE A 184 16.22 -16.13 -15.12
N ILE A 185 17.05 -15.17 -14.71
CA ILE A 185 18.51 -15.33 -14.72
C ILE A 185 18.92 -16.50 -13.82
N PHE A 186 18.56 -16.45 -12.54
CA PHE A 186 18.89 -17.49 -11.56
C PHE A 186 18.24 -18.83 -11.91
N GLY A 187 17.01 -18.84 -12.40
CA GLY A 187 16.29 -20.05 -12.79
C GLY A 187 16.99 -20.80 -13.93
N ASN A 188 17.50 -20.08 -14.93
CA ASN A 188 18.22 -20.72 -16.04
C ASN A 188 19.64 -21.13 -15.63
N LEU A 189 20.35 -20.31 -14.84
CA LEU A 189 21.65 -20.69 -14.26
C LEU A 189 21.53 -21.96 -13.41
N HIS A 190 20.49 -22.03 -12.57
CA HIS A 190 20.18 -23.19 -11.73
C HIS A 190 19.78 -24.43 -12.55
N SER A 191 19.14 -24.27 -13.71
CA SER A 191 18.78 -25.41 -14.55
C SER A 191 19.99 -26.03 -15.27
N GLY A 192 21.05 -25.26 -15.51
CA GLY A 192 22.25 -25.66 -16.29
C GLY A 192 21.99 -26.18 -17.69
N LYS A 193 20.84 -25.87 -18.29
CA LYS A 193 20.48 -26.33 -19.63
C LYS A 193 21.29 -25.58 -20.69
N SER A 194 21.58 -26.27 -21.81
CA SER A 194 22.29 -25.68 -22.95
C SER A 194 21.51 -24.52 -23.59
N LYS A 195 22.21 -23.66 -24.36
CA LYS A 195 21.64 -22.47 -25.02
C LYS A 195 20.93 -21.51 -24.04
N MET A 196 21.51 -21.35 -22.86
CA MET A 196 20.95 -20.59 -21.74
C MET A 196 20.52 -19.16 -22.12
N LEU A 197 21.39 -18.42 -22.83
CA LEU A 197 21.11 -17.05 -23.26
C LEU A 197 19.88 -16.99 -24.17
N LYS A 198 19.78 -17.86 -25.18
CA LYS A 198 18.63 -17.93 -26.08
C LYS A 198 17.33 -18.19 -25.31
N ARG A 199 17.38 -19.07 -24.30
CA ARG A 199 16.22 -19.34 -23.44
C ARG A 199 15.82 -18.13 -22.63
N MET A 200 16.77 -17.45 -21.97
CA MET A 200 16.49 -16.24 -21.20
C MET A 200 15.84 -15.17 -22.08
N VAL A 201 16.42 -14.89 -23.26
CA VAL A 201 15.88 -13.92 -24.22
C VAL A 201 14.46 -14.29 -24.65
N SER A 202 14.21 -15.55 -25.01
CA SER A 202 12.88 -15.99 -25.41
C SER A 202 11.87 -15.94 -24.24
N GLN A 203 12.27 -16.25 -23.01
CA GLN A 203 11.39 -16.16 -21.84
C GLN A 203 11.04 -14.70 -21.51
N PHE A 204 12.02 -13.80 -21.60
CA PHE A 204 11.79 -12.36 -21.47
C PHE A 204 10.88 -11.84 -22.57
N GLY A 205 11.13 -12.22 -23.83
CA GLY A 205 10.31 -11.80 -24.96
C GLY A 205 8.83 -12.18 -24.76
N ILE A 206 8.55 -13.39 -24.27
CA ILE A 206 7.17 -13.83 -24.02
C ILE A 206 6.50 -12.99 -22.94
N ILE A 207 7.16 -12.79 -21.78
CA ILE A 207 6.61 -11.98 -20.69
C ILE A 207 6.42 -10.53 -21.13
N LEU A 208 7.37 -9.98 -21.89
CA LEU A 208 7.31 -8.61 -22.38
C LEU A 208 6.14 -8.42 -23.35
N ILE A 209 5.97 -9.34 -24.30
CA ILE A 209 4.86 -9.30 -25.26
C ILE A 209 3.51 -9.42 -24.54
N THR A 210 3.33 -10.44 -23.68
CA THR A 210 2.03 -10.62 -23.01
C THR A 210 1.73 -9.53 -21.99
N GLY A 211 2.75 -9.02 -21.29
CA GLY A 211 2.61 -7.89 -20.39
C GLY A 211 2.28 -6.59 -21.10
N TYR A 212 2.94 -6.30 -22.23
CA TYR A 212 2.63 -5.15 -23.07
C TYR A 212 1.19 -5.21 -23.59
N LEU A 213 0.78 -6.35 -24.16
CA LEU A 213 -0.59 -6.52 -24.68
C LEU A 213 -1.65 -6.35 -23.58
N THR A 214 -1.34 -6.77 -22.36
CA THR A 214 -2.24 -6.63 -21.20
C THR A 214 -2.36 -5.17 -20.75
N ALA A 215 -1.26 -4.42 -20.75
CA ALA A 215 -1.24 -3.01 -20.36
C ALA A 215 -1.75 -2.07 -21.46
N LEU A 216 -1.70 -2.49 -22.72
CA LEU A 216 -1.94 -1.66 -23.91
C LEU A 216 -3.23 -0.83 -23.84
N PRO A 217 -4.42 -1.38 -23.48
CA PRO A 217 -5.65 -0.59 -23.46
C PRO A 217 -5.58 0.64 -22.54
N PHE A 218 -4.87 0.52 -21.42
CA PHE A 218 -4.65 1.62 -20.49
C PHE A 218 -3.57 2.57 -21.00
N THR A 219 -2.42 2.02 -21.41
CA THR A 219 -1.26 2.83 -21.80
C THR A 219 -1.51 3.69 -23.03
N MET A 220 -2.42 3.31 -23.93
CA MET A 220 -2.77 4.10 -25.13
C MET A 220 -3.24 5.52 -24.84
N ASN A 221 -3.92 5.74 -23.71
CA ASN A 221 -4.49 7.04 -23.33
C ASN A 221 -3.85 7.63 -22.07
N PHE A 222 -2.98 6.88 -21.41
CA PHE A 222 -2.38 7.31 -20.16
C PHE A 222 -1.31 8.39 -20.39
N LYS A 223 -1.42 9.50 -19.64
CA LYS A 223 -0.42 10.55 -19.58
C LYS A 223 0.36 10.42 -18.28
N SER A 224 1.66 10.15 -18.39
CA SER A 224 2.52 9.98 -17.23
C SER A 224 2.80 11.32 -16.54
N ILE A 225 2.75 11.32 -15.22
CA ILE A 225 3.16 12.42 -14.33
C ILE A 225 4.59 12.23 -13.79
N PHE A 226 5.33 11.26 -14.30
CA PHE A 226 6.69 10.96 -13.86
C PHE A 226 7.69 12.06 -14.24
N LYS A 227 8.41 12.60 -13.26
CA LYS A 227 9.36 13.72 -13.43
C LYS A 227 10.83 13.32 -13.43
N GLY A 228 11.13 12.01 -13.36
CA GLY A 228 12.50 11.50 -13.29
C GLY A 228 12.89 10.99 -11.90
N VAL A 229 14.19 10.71 -11.75
CA VAL A 229 14.80 10.19 -10.52
C VAL A 229 15.78 11.23 -9.97
N GLY A 230 15.63 11.57 -8.70
CA GLY A 230 16.54 12.42 -7.93
C GLY A 230 17.50 11.59 -7.07
N VAL A 231 18.62 12.21 -6.66
CA VAL A 231 19.57 11.62 -5.70
C VAL A 231 19.15 12.03 -4.29
N ALA A 232 19.09 11.07 -3.37
CA ALA A 232 18.71 11.32 -1.99
C ALA A 232 19.74 12.24 -1.30
N GLY A 233 19.28 13.40 -0.82
CA GLY A 233 20.10 14.32 -0.01
C GLY A 233 19.99 14.07 1.50
N HIS A 234 18.91 13.40 1.93
CA HIS A 234 18.66 13.00 3.31
C HIS A 234 18.71 11.47 3.43
N HIS A 235 19.10 10.99 4.60
CA HIS A 235 19.21 9.57 4.90
C HIS A 235 18.56 9.24 6.23
N SER A 236 18.00 8.04 6.31
CA SER A 236 17.38 7.53 7.52
C SER A 236 18.46 7.20 8.56
N ALA A 237 18.18 7.45 9.83
CA ALA A 237 19.11 7.03 10.87
C ALA A 237 19.14 5.48 10.96
N ILE A 238 20.34 4.90 11.15
CA ILE A 238 20.52 3.44 11.15
C ILE A 238 19.62 2.75 12.18
N TYR A 239 19.47 3.34 13.38
CA TYR A 239 18.59 2.77 14.40
C TYR A 239 17.11 2.77 13.98
N GLN A 240 16.68 3.75 13.17
CA GLN A 240 15.31 3.76 12.63
C GLN A 240 15.12 2.60 11.66
N LEU A 241 16.10 2.36 10.79
CA LEU A 241 16.08 1.20 9.89
C LEU A 241 16.05 -0.13 10.67
N ILE A 242 16.84 -0.23 11.75
CA ILE A 242 16.88 -1.43 12.61
C ILE A 242 15.54 -1.65 13.31
N ILE A 243 14.90 -0.59 13.82
CA ILE A 243 13.61 -0.70 14.51
C ILE A 243 12.52 -1.14 13.54
N LEU A 244 12.49 -0.60 12.32
CA LEU A 244 11.44 -0.91 11.35
C LEU A 244 11.66 -2.26 10.66
N TRP A 245 12.86 -2.55 10.19
CA TRP A 245 13.12 -3.74 9.36
C TRP A 245 14.10 -4.73 9.96
N GLY A 246 14.69 -4.45 11.13
CA GLY A 246 15.79 -5.24 11.69
C GLY A 246 15.44 -6.72 11.90
N ILE A 247 14.23 -7.05 12.36
CA ILE A 247 13.80 -8.44 12.55
C ILE A 247 13.68 -9.19 11.21
N PRO A 248 12.84 -8.77 10.24
CA PRO A 248 12.72 -9.48 8.97
C PRO A 248 14.03 -9.44 8.15
N VAL A 249 14.80 -8.35 8.22
CA VAL A 249 16.14 -8.28 7.59
C VAL A 249 17.13 -9.21 8.26
N ALA A 250 17.13 -9.38 9.59
CA ALA A 250 18.02 -10.32 10.26
C ALA A 250 17.70 -11.77 9.86
N ILE A 251 16.42 -12.14 9.76
CA ILE A 251 15.98 -13.45 9.25
C ILE A 251 16.51 -13.68 7.83
N ALA A 252 16.29 -12.71 6.94
CA ALA A 252 16.72 -12.76 5.55
C ALA A 252 18.24 -12.78 5.41
N ALA A 253 18.96 -11.90 6.09
CA ALA A 253 20.41 -11.79 6.04
C ALA A 253 21.09 -13.05 6.57
N MET A 254 20.60 -13.62 7.67
CA MET A 254 21.11 -14.87 8.22
C MET A 254 20.95 -16.03 7.22
N PHE A 255 19.82 -16.07 6.52
CA PHE A 255 19.58 -17.04 5.45
C PHE A 255 20.48 -16.81 4.23
N VAL A 256 20.58 -15.56 3.75
CA VAL A 256 21.42 -15.16 2.61
C VAL A 256 22.89 -15.50 2.87
N VAL A 257 23.43 -15.13 4.04
CA VAL A 257 24.82 -15.45 4.43
C VAL A 257 25.03 -16.97 4.46
N LEU A 258 24.09 -17.74 5.01
CA LEU A 258 24.18 -19.19 5.00
C LEU A 258 24.16 -19.77 3.57
N MET A 259 23.33 -19.22 2.68
CA MET A 259 23.27 -19.63 1.27
C MET A 259 24.55 -19.30 0.54
N VAL A 260 25.08 -18.08 0.71
CA VAL A 260 26.37 -17.67 0.12
C VAL A 260 27.50 -18.55 0.64
N TYR A 261 27.54 -18.85 1.95
CA TYR A 261 28.52 -19.77 2.52
C TYR A 261 28.45 -21.17 1.89
N ARG A 262 27.23 -21.74 1.75
CA ARG A 262 27.02 -23.04 1.09
C ARG A 262 27.43 -22.99 -0.38
N TRP A 263 27.10 -21.91 -1.07
CA TRP A 263 27.43 -21.69 -2.46
C TRP A 263 28.95 -21.63 -2.65
N LEU A 264 29.67 -20.84 -1.84
CA LEU A 264 31.13 -20.69 -1.90
C LEU A 264 31.90 -21.97 -1.52
N LYS A 265 31.36 -22.79 -0.62
CA LYS A 265 31.99 -24.04 -0.17
C LYS A 265 31.79 -25.21 -1.15
N SER A 266 30.77 -25.15 -2.01
CA SER A 266 30.48 -26.21 -2.97
C SER A 266 31.64 -26.38 -3.99
N LYS A 267 31.98 -27.62 -4.33
CA LYS A 267 33.06 -27.93 -5.29
C LYS A 267 32.56 -27.71 -6.73
N GLY A 268 33.39 -27.11 -7.57
CA GLY A 268 33.10 -26.86 -9.00
C GLY A 268 33.05 -25.36 -9.36
N GLY A 269 32.74 -25.06 -10.62
CA GLY A 269 32.56 -23.69 -11.12
C GLY A 269 31.24 -23.06 -10.63
N LEU A 270 31.11 -21.73 -10.76
CA LEU A 270 30.01 -20.91 -10.23
C LEU A 270 28.60 -21.50 -10.48
N ILE A 271 28.36 -21.98 -11.69
CA ILE A 271 27.08 -22.59 -12.10
C ILE A 271 26.83 -23.90 -11.36
N LYS A 272 27.80 -24.83 -11.33
CA LYS A 272 27.65 -26.11 -10.60
C LYS A 272 27.38 -25.90 -9.12
N ARG A 273 27.98 -24.86 -8.53
CA ARG A 273 27.74 -24.51 -7.13
C ARG A 273 26.30 -24.02 -6.90
N LEU A 274 25.74 -23.24 -7.83
CA LEU A 274 24.35 -22.79 -7.75
C LEU A 274 23.38 -23.96 -7.92
N GLN A 275 23.67 -24.89 -8.84
CA GLN A 275 22.89 -26.11 -9.06
C GLN A 275 22.84 -27.05 -7.85
N ALA A 276 23.75 -26.88 -6.88
CA ALA A 276 23.74 -27.66 -5.64
C ALA A 276 22.71 -27.14 -4.62
N LEU A 277 22.18 -25.93 -4.80
CA LEU A 277 21.11 -25.39 -3.96
C LEU A 277 19.77 -26.00 -4.36
N ARG A 278 18.81 -26.06 -3.44
CA ARG A 278 17.46 -26.52 -3.75
C ARG A 278 16.66 -25.37 -4.34
N THR A 279 15.69 -25.66 -5.22
CA THR A 279 14.80 -24.65 -5.82
C THR A 279 14.14 -23.71 -4.80
N PRO A 280 13.60 -24.19 -3.65
CA PRO A 280 13.04 -23.30 -2.63
C PRO A 280 14.08 -22.37 -2.00
N ASP A 281 15.34 -22.80 -1.89
CA ASP A 281 16.43 -21.97 -1.37
C ASP A 281 16.77 -20.83 -2.33
N VAL A 282 16.84 -21.14 -3.63
CA VAL A 282 17.09 -20.13 -4.68
C VAL A 282 15.97 -19.09 -4.70
N PHE A 283 14.71 -19.54 -4.60
CA PHE A 283 13.57 -18.63 -4.56
C PHE A 283 13.61 -17.70 -3.35
N ALA A 284 13.77 -18.24 -2.14
CA ALA A 284 13.90 -17.45 -0.92
C ALA A 284 15.08 -16.47 -0.99
N PHE A 285 16.22 -16.91 -1.53
CA PHE A 285 17.41 -16.08 -1.71
C PHE A 285 17.13 -14.87 -2.61
N ILE A 286 16.47 -15.08 -3.76
CA ILE A 286 16.10 -14.00 -4.68
C ILE A 286 15.19 -12.99 -3.98
N LEU A 287 14.14 -13.45 -3.30
CA LEU A 287 13.19 -12.55 -2.63
C LEU A 287 13.88 -11.75 -1.50
N CYS A 288 14.71 -12.39 -0.68
CA CYS A 288 15.47 -11.72 0.37
C CYS A 288 16.40 -10.63 -0.20
N CYS A 289 17.18 -10.94 -1.25
CA CYS A 289 18.09 -9.98 -1.87
C CYS A 289 17.33 -8.80 -2.51
N CYS A 290 16.22 -9.07 -3.21
CA CYS A 290 15.39 -8.03 -3.79
C CYS A 290 14.81 -7.12 -2.70
N ALA A 291 14.28 -7.70 -1.63
CA ALA A 291 13.66 -6.94 -0.55
C ALA A 291 14.66 -6.05 0.21
N ILE A 292 15.88 -6.56 0.48
CA ILE A 292 16.95 -5.74 1.07
C ILE A 292 17.33 -4.59 0.13
N GLY A 293 17.40 -4.85 -1.19
CA GLY A 293 17.62 -3.81 -2.19
C GLY A 293 16.51 -2.74 -2.18
N LEU A 294 15.24 -3.14 -2.06
CA LEU A 294 14.11 -2.22 -1.98
C LEU A 294 14.14 -1.32 -0.75
N ILE A 295 14.70 -1.79 0.37
CA ILE A 295 14.93 -0.96 1.58
C ILE A 295 16.10 0.01 1.37
N ALA A 296 17.12 -0.40 0.62
CA ALA A 296 18.32 0.43 0.38
C ALA A 296 18.11 1.52 -0.68
N ILE A 297 17.25 1.30 -1.69
CA ILE A 297 17.06 2.24 -2.80
C ILE A 297 16.63 3.65 -2.36
N PRO A 298 15.63 3.83 -1.46
CA PRO A 298 15.23 5.15 -0.98
C PRO A 298 16.37 5.92 -0.31
N GLU A 299 17.36 5.23 0.25
CA GLU A 299 18.53 5.86 0.86
C GLU A 299 19.53 6.40 -0.18
N LEU A 300 19.38 6.05 -1.45
CA LEU A 300 20.28 6.45 -2.53
C LEU A 300 19.61 7.38 -3.54
N VAL A 301 18.36 7.07 -3.91
CA VAL A 301 17.61 7.76 -4.94
C VAL A 301 16.12 7.80 -4.62
N TYR A 302 15.41 8.78 -5.18
CA TYR A 302 13.95 8.88 -5.08
C TYR A 302 13.33 9.25 -6.43
N VAL A 303 12.07 8.89 -6.63
CA VAL A 303 11.28 9.36 -7.76
C VAL A 303 10.77 10.76 -7.47
N ARG A 304 11.02 11.70 -8.39
CA ARG A 304 10.56 13.09 -8.27
C ARG A 304 9.04 13.17 -8.40
N ASP A 305 8.41 13.78 -7.42
CA ASP A 305 6.96 14.04 -7.38
C ASP A 305 6.67 15.39 -6.67
N ILE A 306 5.41 15.63 -6.32
CA ILE A 306 4.97 16.87 -5.67
C ILE A 306 5.58 17.10 -4.27
N TYR A 307 6.18 16.07 -3.66
CA TYR A 307 6.80 16.14 -2.34
C TYR A 307 8.29 16.50 -2.40
N GLU A 308 8.91 16.61 -3.59
CA GLU A 308 10.35 16.87 -3.75
C GLU A 308 10.86 18.06 -2.91
N GLY A 309 10.05 19.11 -2.76
CA GLY A 309 10.43 20.33 -2.03
C GLY A 309 10.46 20.23 -0.51
N SER A 310 9.92 19.17 0.09
CA SER A 310 9.87 19.04 1.57
C SER A 310 10.10 17.61 2.05
N TYR A 311 9.52 16.61 1.38
CA TYR A 311 9.52 15.20 1.77
C TYR A 311 9.99 14.32 0.62
N SER A 312 11.16 14.64 0.09
CA SER A 312 11.69 14.09 -1.18
C SER A 312 11.60 12.56 -1.30
N ARG A 313 11.84 11.84 -0.20
CA ARG A 313 11.84 10.37 -0.21
C ARG A 313 10.52 9.73 0.16
N ALA A 314 9.49 10.49 0.55
CA ALA A 314 8.28 9.97 1.18
C ALA A 314 7.60 8.84 0.39
N ASN A 315 7.26 9.09 -0.87
CA ASN A 315 6.59 8.10 -1.71
C ASN A 315 7.51 6.96 -2.14
N THR A 316 8.80 7.24 -2.40
CA THR A 316 9.76 6.18 -2.76
C THR A 316 9.94 5.22 -1.60
N MET A 317 10.14 5.75 -0.39
CA MET A 317 10.22 4.96 0.84
C MET A 317 8.95 4.15 1.03
N PHE A 318 7.78 4.77 0.90
CA PHE A 318 6.50 4.10 1.05
C PHE A 318 6.38 2.90 0.11
N LYS A 319 6.45 3.15 -1.19
CA LYS A 319 6.09 2.14 -2.20
C LYS A 319 7.10 0.99 -2.24
N LEU A 320 8.39 1.28 -2.08
CA LEU A 320 9.42 0.25 -2.10
C LEU A 320 9.44 -0.57 -0.79
N THR A 321 9.36 0.08 0.37
CA THR A 321 9.44 -0.65 1.65
C THR A 321 8.17 -1.43 1.98
N TYR A 322 7.00 -1.01 1.46
CA TYR A 322 5.78 -1.80 1.52
C TYR A 322 5.96 -3.17 0.85
N GLN A 323 6.53 -3.19 -0.36
CA GLN A 323 6.83 -4.45 -1.06
C GLN A 323 7.98 -5.22 -0.40
N ALA A 324 8.99 -4.53 0.13
CA ALA A 324 10.06 -5.18 0.88
C ALA A 324 9.51 -5.97 2.08
N PHE A 325 8.56 -5.39 2.83
CA PHE A 325 7.91 -6.07 3.94
C PHE A 325 7.22 -7.37 3.50
N ILE A 326 6.50 -7.33 2.38
CA ILE A 326 5.84 -8.50 1.79
C ILE A 326 6.88 -9.56 1.41
N LEU A 327 7.89 -9.19 0.62
CA LEU A 327 8.90 -10.12 0.12
C LEU A 327 9.75 -10.78 1.22
N LEU A 328 10.09 -10.04 2.28
CA LEU A 328 10.82 -10.60 3.43
C LEU A 328 9.99 -11.64 4.19
N ASN A 329 8.68 -11.41 4.32
CA ASN A 329 7.82 -12.24 5.16
C ASN A 329 7.15 -13.42 4.41
N ILE A 330 7.02 -13.39 3.07
CA ILE A 330 6.46 -14.51 2.28
C ILE A 330 7.18 -15.84 2.59
N CYS A 331 8.50 -15.79 2.78
CA CYS A 331 9.33 -16.97 3.04
C CYS A 331 9.80 -17.07 4.50
N SER A 332 9.36 -16.20 5.42
CA SER A 332 9.95 -16.12 6.77
C SER A 332 9.80 -17.41 7.56
N GLY A 333 8.63 -18.07 7.52
CA GLY A 333 8.43 -19.34 8.19
C GLY A 333 9.20 -20.49 7.53
N TYR A 334 9.30 -20.52 6.20
CA TYR A 334 10.20 -21.44 5.50
C TYR A 334 11.66 -21.27 5.94
N ILE A 335 12.13 -20.02 6.01
CA ILE A 335 13.50 -19.66 6.42
C ILE A 335 13.73 -20.04 7.88
N LEU A 336 12.84 -19.63 8.79
CA LEU A 336 12.95 -19.92 10.22
C LEU A 336 12.96 -21.42 10.49
N TYR A 337 12.06 -22.20 9.89
CA TYR A 337 12.09 -23.66 9.99
C TYR A 337 13.45 -24.19 9.52
N SER A 338 13.91 -23.72 8.36
CA SER A 338 15.17 -24.15 7.78
C SER A 338 16.39 -23.85 8.64
N LEU A 339 16.38 -22.74 9.36
CA LEU A 339 17.43 -22.34 10.29
C LEU A 339 17.34 -23.13 11.60
N LEU A 340 16.13 -23.41 12.10
CA LEU A 340 15.91 -24.27 13.27
C LEU A 340 16.37 -25.71 13.04
N GLN A 341 16.31 -26.22 11.81
CA GLN A 341 16.84 -27.55 11.47
C GLN A 341 18.38 -27.62 11.40
N THR A 342 19.10 -26.52 11.64
CA THR A 342 20.56 -26.54 11.68
C THR A 342 21.09 -27.25 12.93
N ARG A 343 22.19 -28.00 12.79
CA ARG A 343 22.90 -28.59 13.95
C ARG A 343 23.85 -27.62 14.66
N LYS A 344 24.06 -26.43 14.09
CA LYS A 344 24.96 -25.42 14.67
C LYS A 344 24.23 -24.66 15.78
N LYS A 345 24.56 -24.97 17.04
CA LYS A 345 23.98 -24.35 18.25
C LYS A 345 23.78 -22.83 18.15
N PRO A 346 24.77 -21.99 17.80
CA PRO A 346 24.57 -20.54 17.77
C PRO A 346 23.51 -20.11 16.74
N LEU A 347 23.49 -20.75 15.56
CA LEU A 347 22.52 -20.46 14.51
C LEU A 347 21.11 -20.90 14.90
N HIS A 348 21.00 -22.04 15.58
CA HIS A 348 19.72 -22.53 16.11
C HIS A 348 19.15 -21.59 17.19
N ILE A 349 19.98 -21.12 18.13
CA ILE A 349 19.58 -20.16 19.17
C ILE A 349 19.15 -18.84 18.52
N ALA A 350 19.93 -18.30 17.58
CA ALA A 350 19.56 -17.10 16.86
C ALA A 350 18.22 -17.25 16.10
N ALA A 351 18.00 -18.39 15.45
CA ALA A 351 16.74 -18.69 14.77
C ALA A 351 15.55 -18.75 15.74
N PHE A 352 15.75 -19.32 16.93
CA PHE A 352 14.71 -19.35 17.98
C PHE A 352 14.38 -17.96 18.50
N ILE A 353 15.39 -17.12 18.73
CA ILE A 353 15.19 -15.71 19.13
C ILE A 353 14.42 -14.94 18.06
N LEU A 354 14.83 -15.07 16.79
CA LEU A 354 14.13 -14.40 15.68
C LEU A 354 12.70 -14.91 15.49
N LEU A 355 12.45 -16.21 15.73
CA LEU A 355 11.09 -16.75 15.74
C LEU A 355 10.25 -16.10 16.84
N ALA A 356 10.78 -16.00 18.07
CA ALA A 356 10.07 -15.36 19.18
C ALA A 356 9.79 -13.87 18.88
N LEU A 357 10.77 -13.14 18.37
CA LEU A 357 10.60 -11.73 17.96
C LEU A 357 9.55 -11.59 16.84
N GLN A 358 9.56 -12.48 15.84
CA GLN A 358 8.56 -12.46 14.76
C GLN A 358 7.14 -12.68 15.31
N ILE A 359 6.97 -13.56 16.30
CA ILE A 359 5.66 -13.79 16.94
C ILE A 359 5.21 -12.54 17.72
N LEU A 360 6.14 -11.84 18.39
CA LEU A 360 5.81 -10.60 19.11
C LEU A 360 5.30 -9.48 18.18
N LEU A 361 5.70 -9.47 16.90
CA LEU A 361 5.19 -8.50 15.93
C LEU A 361 3.68 -8.60 15.69
N PHE A 362 3.03 -9.72 16.04
CA PHE A 362 1.57 -9.87 15.92
C PHE A 362 0.79 -9.04 16.94
N GLY A 363 1.41 -8.63 18.04
CA GLY A 363 0.76 -7.75 19.01
C GLY A 363 0.33 -6.42 18.40
N TYR A 364 1.04 -5.96 17.35
CA TYR A 364 0.65 -4.76 16.60
C TYR A 364 -0.77 -4.83 16.07
N PHE A 365 -1.19 -5.97 15.50
CA PHE A 365 -2.54 -6.11 14.94
C PHE A 365 -3.62 -5.91 16.02
N PHE A 366 -3.46 -6.53 17.18
CA PHE A 366 -4.43 -6.42 18.26
C PHE A 366 -4.51 -5.01 18.82
N ASN A 367 -3.36 -4.35 18.99
CA ASN A 367 -3.33 -2.94 19.38
C ASN A 367 -3.99 -2.05 18.31
N ALA A 368 -3.57 -2.16 17.05
CA ALA A 368 -4.09 -1.34 15.96
C ALA A 368 -5.61 -1.53 15.77
N ALA A 369 -6.08 -2.78 15.77
CA ALA A 369 -7.49 -3.10 15.64
C ALA A 369 -8.33 -2.58 16.82
N GLY A 370 -7.82 -2.69 18.05
CA GLY A 370 -8.47 -2.14 19.23
C GLY A 370 -8.51 -0.61 19.22
N SER A 371 -7.42 0.04 18.83
CA SER A 371 -7.34 1.50 18.73
C SER A 371 -8.21 2.09 17.62
N TRP A 372 -8.37 1.38 16.49
CA TRP A 372 -9.10 1.90 15.32
C TRP A 372 -10.59 1.54 15.31
N PHE A 373 -10.94 0.32 15.73
CA PHE A 373 -12.32 -0.18 15.69
C PHE A 373 -13.01 -0.21 17.05
N GLY A 374 -12.33 0.18 18.14
CA GLY A 374 -12.87 0.09 19.49
C GLY A 374 -13.01 -1.36 19.96
N VAL A 375 -14.16 -1.71 20.56
CA VAL A 375 -14.36 -3.04 21.14
C VAL A 375 -14.77 -4.02 20.04
N LEU A 376 -13.80 -4.76 19.49
CA LEU A 376 -13.98 -5.73 18.38
C LEU A 376 -15.14 -6.72 18.56
N MET A 377 -15.48 -7.04 19.82
CA MET A 377 -16.53 -8.01 20.17
C MET A 377 -17.90 -7.38 20.41
N ASN A 378 -18.05 -6.05 20.38
CA ASN A 378 -19.33 -5.38 20.54
C ASN A 378 -20.05 -5.27 19.18
N PRO A 379 -21.14 -6.02 18.94
CA PRO A 379 -21.85 -5.95 17.68
C PRO A 379 -22.51 -4.59 17.43
N MET A 380 -22.80 -3.82 18.48
CA MET A 380 -23.44 -2.50 18.36
C MET A 380 -22.50 -1.43 17.81
N GLU A 381 -21.19 -1.59 17.98
CA GLU A 381 -20.17 -0.68 17.43
C GLU A 381 -19.79 -1.03 15.97
N ARG A 382 -20.33 -2.11 15.41
CA ARG A 382 -20.01 -2.53 14.04
C ARG A 382 -20.73 -1.64 13.03
N THR A 383 -19.94 -0.93 12.22
CA THR A 383 -20.47 -0.22 11.06
C THR A 383 -20.67 -1.18 9.87
N GLY A 384 -21.76 -0.98 9.14
CA GLY A 384 -22.05 -1.73 7.92
C GLY A 384 -21.11 -1.39 6.76
N LEU A 385 -21.31 -2.02 5.60
CA LEU A 385 -20.54 -1.70 4.39
C LEU A 385 -21.06 -0.45 3.65
N ASN A 386 -22.15 0.14 4.11
CA ASN A 386 -22.71 1.33 3.48
C ASN A 386 -21.87 2.55 3.85
N ALA A 387 -21.09 3.02 2.87
CA ALA A 387 -20.23 4.18 3.01
C ALA A 387 -21.01 5.48 3.25
N LEU A 388 -22.34 5.50 3.12
CA LEU A 388 -23.18 6.68 3.41
C LEU A 388 -23.67 6.75 4.86
N ASN A 389 -23.42 5.72 5.68
CA ASN A 389 -23.84 5.72 7.08
C ASN A 389 -23.20 6.86 7.89
N TYR A 390 -22.07 7.41 7.46
CA TYR A 390 -21.48 8.57 8.16
C TYR A 390 -22.35 9.83 8.06
N LEU A 391 -23.30 9.89 7.12
CA LEU A 391 -24.25 10.99 7.03
C LEU A 391 -25.23 11.04 8.21
N ASP A 392 -25.29 9.97 9.02
CA ASP A 392 -26.04 9.95 10.28
C ASP A 392 -25.33 10.70 11.42
N ASN A 393 -24.06 11.09 11.22
CA ASN A 393 -23.35 11.94 12.17
C ASN A 393 -23.99 13.33 12.23
N GLU A 394 -23.97 13.96 13.42
CA GLU A 394 -24.57 15.29 13.65
C GLU A 394 -24.07 16.35 12.65
N GLU A 395 -22.81 16.25 12.22
CA GLU A 395 -22.20 17.15 11.23
C GLU A 395 -22.94 17.19 9.88
N PHE A 396 -23.57 16.09 9.46
CA PHE A 396 -24.21 15.93 8.14
C PHE A 396 -25.72 15.79 8.22
N ALA A 397 -26.30 15.66 9.41
CA ALA A 397 -27.72 15.36 9.61
C ALA A 397 -28.65 16.35 8.88
N ASP A 398 -28.27 17.62 8.89
CA ASP A 398 -29.01 18.73 8.26
C ASP A 398 -28.91 18.76 6.72
N GLU A 399 -27.91 18.10 6.14
CA GLU A 399 -27.68 18.05 4.68
C GLU A 399 -27.98 16.68 4.06
N LYS A 400 -28.11 15.64 4.89
CA LYS A 400 -28.24 14.24 4.47
C LYS A 400 -29.35 14.04 3.45
N ASP A 401 -30.56 14.53 3.73
CA ASP A 401 -31.71 14.31 2.85
C ASP A 401 -31.50 14.99 1.48
N ALA A 402 -30.85 16.15 1.44
CA ALA A 402 -30.53 16.85 0.19
C ALA A 402 -29.50 16.06 -0.64
N LEU A 403 -28.46 15.53 0.02
CA LEU A 403 -27.43 14.72 -0.62
C LEU A 403 -28.00 13.42 -1.20
N LEU A 404 -28.86 12.73 -0.44
CA LEU A 404 -29.49 11.48 -0.88
C LEU A 404 -30.52 11.74 -2.00
N TRP A 405 -31.29 12.83 -1.91
CA TRP A 405 -32.19 13.24 -2.99
C TRP A 405 -31.43 13.52 -4.29
N LEU A 406 -30.33 14.27 -4.22
CA LEU A 406 -29.54 14.60 -5.39
C LEU A 406 -28.83 13.37 -5.98
N LYS A 407 -28.38 12.44 -5.12
CA LYS A 407 -27.82 11.16 -5.56
C LYS A 407 -28.85 10.34 -6.34
N ASP A 408 -30.05 10.17 -5.81
CA ASP A 408 -31.14 9.44 -6.48
C ASP A 408 -31.51 10.09 -7.82
N LYS A 409 -31.51 11.43 -7.88
CA LYS A 409 -31.72 12.17 -9.13
C LYS A 409 -30.60 11.90 -10.15
N ALA A 410 -29.34 11.99 -9.73
CA ALA A 410 -28.18 11.75 -10.59
C ALA A 410 -28.16 10.32 -11.18
N GLU A 411 -28.57 9.33 -10.40
CA GLU A 411 -28.66 7.94 -10.87
C GLU A 411 -29.78 7.71 -11.89
N LYS A 412 -30.84 8.52 -11.88
CA LYS A 412 -31.99 8.40 -12.79
C LYS A 412 -31.84 9.20 -14.07
N GLU A 413 -31.19 10.36 -14.03
CA GLU A 413 -31.26 11.36 -15.11
C GLU A 413 -29.96 11.51 -15.93
N GLU A 414 -28.89 10.76 -15.65
CA GLU A 414 -27.57 10.86 -16.31
C GLU A 414 -27.11 12.32 -16.49
N ILE A 415 -26.88 13.01 -15.36
CA ILE A 415 -26.43 14.41 -15.33
C ILE A 415 -25.00 14.54 -15.87
N LYS A 416 -24.80 15.31 -16.94
CA LYS A 416 -23.48 15.53 -17.58
C LYS A 416 -22.86 16.88 -17.22
N GLU A 417 -23.68 17.76 -16.69
CA GLU A 417 -23.34 19.07 -16.19
C GLU A 417 -22.65 19.01 -14.83
N ALA A 418 -22.06 20.13 -14.42
CA ALA A 418 -21.38 20.25 -13.15
C ALA A 418 -22.31 20.71 -12.02
N ILE A 419 -21.90 20.43 -10.79
CA ILE A 419 -22.45 21.00 -9.57
C ILE A 419 -21.45 21.95 -8.92
N ALA A 420 -21.90 23.14 -8.53
CA ALA A 420 -21.14 24.02 -7.66
C ALA A 420 -21.36 23.65 -6.19
N GLU A 421 -20.26 23.39 -5.48
CA GLU A 421 -20.19 23.21 -4.04
C GLU A 421 -18.91 23.89 -3.51
N ALA A 422 -18.81 24.14 -2.21
CA ALA A 422 -17.65 24.78 -1.61
C ALA A 422 -16.39 23.89 -1.74
N PRO A 423 -15.32 24.37 -2.40
CA PRO A 423 -14.05 23.65 -2.44
C PRO A 423 -13.30 23.76 -1.11
N GLY A 424 -12.46 22.79 -0.80
CA GLY A 424 -11.69 22.71 0.43
C GLY A 424 -10.40 21.90 0.33
N ASP A 425 -9.79 21.71 1.50
CA ASP A 425 -8.59 20.89 1.63
C ASP A 425 -8.95 19.41 1.77
N SER A 426 -8.00 18.54 1.39
CA SER A 426 -8.14 17.10 1.54
C SER A 426 -8.47 16.69 2.98
N TYR A 427 -9.23 15.61 3.15
CA TYR A 427 -9.62 15.05 4.46
C TYR A 427 -10.49 15.98 5.31
N THR A 428 -11.32 16.79 4.66
CA THR A 428 -12.34 17.63 5.29
C THR A 428 -13.73 17.23 4.79
N ALA A 429 -14.78 17.83 5.35
CA ALA A 429 -16.17 17.61 4.90
C ALA A 429 -16.54 18.39 3.62
N TYR A 430 -15.62 19.16 3.04
CA TYR A 430 -15.82 19.84 1.76
C TYR A 430 -15.87 18.80 0.61
N GLU A 431 -16.52 19.18 -0.49
CA GLU A 431 -16.67 18.35 -1.71
C GLU A 431 -17.45 17.04 -1.56
N ARG A 432 -18.18 16.90 -0.45
CA ARG A 432 -19.12 15.81 -0.17
C ARG A 432 -20.19 15.59 -1.25
N VAL A 433 -20.65 16.62 -1.97
CA VAL A 433 -21.76 16.48 -2.94
C VAL A 433 -21.30 15.68 -4.14
N SER A 434 -20.21 16.10 -4.80
CA SER A 434 -19.66 15.41 -5.97
C SER A 434 -19.21 13.99 -5.62
N VAL A 435 -18.64 13.78 -4.43
CA VAL A 435 -18.24 12.45 -3.94
C VAL A 435 -19.44 11.51 -3.78
N ILE A 436 -20.55 11.98 -3.21
CA ILE A 436 -21.74 11.14 -2.95
C ILE A 436 -22.56 10.90 -4.22
N THR A 437 -22.70 11.93 -5.06
CA THR A 437 -23.63 11.92 -6.19
C THR A 437 -22.98 11.44 -7.49
N GLY A 438 -21.66 11.54 -7.61
CA GLY A 438 -20.93 11.31 -8.86
C GLY A 438 -21.04 12.45 -9.87
N ILE A 439 -21.76 13.55 -9.55
CA ILE A 439 -21.84 14.74 -10.39
C ILE A 439 -20.48 15.47 -10.32
N SER A 440 -19.94 15.86 -11.47
CA SER A 440 -18.64 16.54 -11.51
C SER A 440 -18.70 17.94 -10.85
N THR A 441 -17.66 18.33 -10.13
CA THR A 441 -17.50 19.69 -9.58
C THR A 441 -16.36 20.43 -10.30
N PRO A 442 -16.45 21.76 -10.48
CA PRO A 442 -15.36 22.54 -11.06
C PRO A 442 -14.08 22.55 -10.22
N ALA A 443 -14.18 22.39 -8.89
CA ALA A 443 -13.05 22.38 -7.98
C ALA A 443 -13.27 21.34 -6.87
N GLY A 444 -12.42 20.32 -6.86
CA GLY A 444 -12.30 19.32 -5.79
C GLY A 444 -11.12 19.55 -4.86
N TRP A 445 -10.82 18.56 -4.00
CA TRP A 445 -9.72 18.63 -3.03
C TRP A 445 -8.38 18.99 -3.67
N LYS A 446 -7.82 20.11 -3.21
CA LYS A 446 -6.62 20.75 -3.79
C LYS A 446 -5.46 19.78 -4.02
N VAL A 447 -5.04 19.05 -2.98
CA VAL A 447 -3.85 18.18 -3.06
C VAL A 447 -4.11 16.96 -3.94
N HIS A 448 -5.33 16.41 -3.91
CA HIS A 448 -5.71 15.27 -4.76
C HIS A 448 -5.74 15.67 -6.23
N GLU A 449 -6.34 16.81 -6.56
CA GLU A 449 -6.27 17.35 -7.92
C GLU A 449 -4.84 17.67 -8.34
N TRP A 450 -4.00 18.19 -7.44
CA TRP A 450 -2.62 18.54 -7.76
C TRP A 450 -1.80 17.30 -8.11
N LEU A 451 -1.94 16.22 -7.35
CA LEU A 451 -1.28 14.95 -7.61
C LEU A 451 -1.58 14.42 -9.02
N TRP A 452 -2.82 14.58 -9.49
CA TRP A 452 -3.26 14.05 -10.79
C TRP A 452 -3.06 14.99 -11.97
N ARG A 453 -3.15 16.31 -11.75
CA ARG A 453 -3.13 17.33 -12.82
C ARG A 453 -1.77 18.01 -12.97
N ASP A 454 -0.88 17.86 -11.99
CA ASP A 454 0.44 18.48 -11.93
C ASP A 454 0.45 19.99 -12.20
N SER A 455 -0.63 20.69 -11.83
CA SER A 455 -0.81 22.12 -12.09
C SER A 455 -1.55 22.82 -10.95
N LEU A 456 -0.78 23.39 -10.02
CA LEU A 456 -1.33 24.22 -8.94
C LEU A 456 -2.10 25.42 -9.47
N ASN A 457 -1.53 26.15 -10.44
CA ASN A 457 -2.17 27.35 -11.02
C ASN A 457 -3.55 27.06 -11.60
N GLY A 458 -3.73 25.92 -12.28
CA GLY A 458 -5.02 25.52 -12.85
C GLY A 458 -6.05 25.24 -11.77
N ILE A 459 -5.65 24.58 -10.68
CA ILE A 459 -6.51 24.26 -9.54
C ILE A 459 -6.90 25.54 -8.80
N GLU A 460 -5.91 26.36 -8.43
CA GLU A 460 -6.14 27.62 -7.72
C GLU A 460 -7.02 28.59 -8.50
N LYS A 461 -6.93 28.59 -9.83
CA LYS A 461 -7.83 29.37 -10.68
C LYS A 461 -9.28 28.88 -10.57
N ARG A 462 -9.52 27.57 -10.56
CA ARG A 462 -10.87 27.00 -10.41
C ARG A 462 -11.42 27.24 -9.02
N THR A 463 -10.61 27.00 -7.98
CA THR A 463 -10.96 27.31 -6.59
C THR A 463 -11.35 28.78 -6.43
N LYS A 464 -10.52 29.72 -6.90
CA LYS A 464 -10.83 31.16 -6.86
C LYS A 464 -12.07 31.54 -7.68
N ASP A 465 -12.37 30.82 -8.75
CA ASP A 465 -13.58 31.06 -9.53
C ASP A 465 -14.84 30.64 -8.76
N ILE A 466 -14.80 29.50 -8.09
CA ILE A 466 -15.92 29.00 -7.27
C ILE A 466 -16.07 29.79 -5.97
N ASP A 467 -14.97 30.14 -5.30
CA ASP A 467 -15.03 31.04 -4.14
C ASP A 467 -15.66 32.39 -4.51
N GLY A 468 -15.19 33.01 -5.59
CA GLY A 468 -15.76 34.29 -6.04
C GLY A 468 -17.22 34.18 -6.53
N PHE A 469 -17.64 33.01 -7.00
CA PHE A 469 -19.03 32.70 -7.36
C PHE A 469 -19.94 32.69 -6.12
N PHE A 470 -19.53 32.03 -5.03
CA PHE A 470 -20.31 32.00 -3.79
C PHE A 470 -20.25 33.31 -2.99
N ASP A 471 -19.10 33.99 -3.00
CA ASP A 471 -18.92 35.30 -2.34
C ASP A 471 -19.60 36.46 -3.07
N GLY A 472 -20.01 36.25 -4.33
CA GLY A 472 -20.60 37.31 -5.17
C GLY A 472 -19.59 38.33 -5.68
N THR A 473 -18.28 38.06 -5.56
CA THR A 473 -17.21 38.93 -6.07
C THR A 473 -16.93 38.69 -7.56
N LYS A 474 -17.45 37.61 -8.14
CA LYS A 474 -17.38 37.29 -9.56
C LYS A 474 -18.77 37.16 -10.17
N ASP A 475 -18.83 37.41 -11.48
CA ASP A 475 -20.02 37.24 -12.30
C ASP A 475 -20.44 35.77 -12.36
N ALA A 476 -21.60 35.47 -11.75
CA ALA A 476 -22.13 34.13 -11.63
C ALA A 476 -22.48 33.49 -12.98
N GLU A 477 -23.08 34.25 -13.90
CA GLU A 477 -23.49 33.74 -15.23
C GLU A 477 -22.26 33.30 -16.04
N LYS A 478 -21.18 34.07 -15.94
CA LYS A 478 -19.92 33.74 -16.60
C LYS A 478 -19.30 32.45 -16.06
N ILE A 479 -19.35 32.23 -14.74
CA ILE A 479 -18.83 31.01 -14.11
C ILE A 479 -19.70 29.79 -14.44
N ILE A 480 -21.02 29.94 -14.36
CA ILE A 480 -22.02 28.92 -14.74
C ILE A 480 -21.75 28.42 -16.16
N LYS A 481 -21.65 29.34 -17.12
CA LYS A 481 -21.41 28.99 -18.53
C LYS A 481 -20.04 28.36 -18.73
N LYS A 482 -19.01 28.86 -18.05
CA LYS A 482 -17.63 28.38 -18.19
C LYS A 482 -17.47 26.93 -17.75
N TYR A 483 -18.12 26.53 -16.66
CA TYR A 483 -17.99 25.18 -16.10
C TYR A 483 -19.21 24.29 -16.36
N ASN A 484 -20.18 24.77 -17.15
CA ASN A 484 -21.41 24.07 -17.47
C ASN A 484 -22.15 23.63 -16.19
N ILE A 485 -22.37 24.57 -15.26
CA ILE A 485 -22.98 24.30 -13.95
C ILE A 485 -24.50 24.24 -14.10
N LYS A 486 -25.11 23.10 -13.75
CA LYS A 486 -26.57 22.93 -13.73
C LYS A 486 -27.15 23.04 -12.33
N TYR A 487 -26.38 22.62 -11.32
CA TYR A 487 -26.83 22.62 -9.93
C TYR A 487 -25.89 23.43 -9.05
N VAL A 488 -26.44 24.12 -8.07
CA VAL A 488 -25.71 24.78 -7.00
C VAL A 488 -26.19 24.21 -5.68
N PHE A 489 -25.28 23.57 -4.94
CA PHE A 489 -25.56 23.10 -3.59
C PHE A 489 -25.19 24.20 -2.60
N CYS A 490 -26.05 24.40 -1.60
CA CYS A 490 -25.77 25.30 -0.50
C CYS A 490 -26.26 24.70 0.82
N GLY A 491 -25.35 24.35 1.72
CA GLY A 491 -25.68 23.99 3.10
C GLY A 491 -24.60 24.43 4.08
N LEU A 492 -24.24 23.57 5.04
CA LEU A 492 -23.35 23.89 6.16
C LEU A 492 -21.99 24.38 5.68
N ARG A 493 -21.34 23.65 4.76
CA ARG A 493 -19.98 24.01 4.28
C ARG A 493 -19.94 25.35 3.55
N GLU A 494 -20.94 25.62 2.73
CA GLU A 494 -21.05 26.90 2.02
C GLU A 494 -21.30 28.05 3.01
N VAL A 495 -22.14 27.84 4.02
CA VAL A 495 -22.43 28.85 5.05
C VAL A 495 -21.23 29.12 5.95
N GLU A 496 -20.51 28.08 6.37
CA GLU A 496 -19.28 28.20 7.17
C GLU A 496 -18.21 28.99 6.42
N LYS A 497 -18.05 28.72 5.12
CA LYS A 497 -16.98 29.33 4.32
C LYS A 497 -17.31 30.73 3.82
N TYR A 498 -18.55 30.98 3.40
CA TYR A 498 -18.95 32.21 2.69
C TYR A 498 -19.96 33.08 3.46
N GLY A 499 -20.31 32.70 4.68
CA GLY A 499 -21.24 33.41 5.55
C GLY A 499 -22.72 33.12 5.25
N LYS A 500 -23.60 33.50 6.18
CA LYS A 500 -25.05 33.17 6.13
C LYS A 500 -25.77 33.73 4.89
N ASP A 501 -25.33 34.88 4.39
CA ASP A 501 -25.93 35.57 3.25
C ASP A 501 -25.77 34.80 1.92
N VAL A 502 -24.90 33.78 1.88
CA VAL A 502 -24.72 32.92 0.70
C VAL A 502 -26.02 32.25 0.28
N LYS A 503 -26.90 31.89 1.24
CA LYS A 503 -28.18 31.24 0.95
C LYS A 503 -29.06 32.13 0.08
N ASP A 504 -29.15 33.42 0.39
CA ASP A 504 -29.95 34.38 -0.36
C ASP A 504 -29.37 34.68 -1.74
N ARG A 505 -28.03 34.67 -1.86
CA ARG A 505 -27.37 34.80 -3.17
C ARG A 505 -27.65 33.60 -4.05
N VAL A 506 -27.43 32.38 -3.55
CA VAL A 506 -27.65 31.13 -4.31
C VAL A 506 -29.12 31.00 -4.74
N ARG A 507 -30.07 31.33 -3.86
CA ARG A 507 -31.51 31.29 -4.17
C ARG A 507 -31.89 32.13 -5.39
N LYS A 508 -31.19 33.25 -5.62
CA LYS A 508 -31.45 34.16 -6.75
C LYS A 508 -30.86 33.69 -8.08
N MET A 509 -30.01 32.65 -8.07
CA MET A 509 -29.31 32.19 -9.27
C MET A 509 -30.17 31.31 -10.19
N GLY A 510 -31.29 30.77 -9.70
CA GLY A 510 -32.13 29.85 -10.48
C GLY A 510 -33.32 29.33 -9.68
N LYS A 511 -33.87 28.20 -10.14
CA LYS A 511 -35.04 27.58 -9.51
C LYS A 511 -34.62 26.69 -8.34
N VAL A 512 -35.16 26.97 -7.15
CA VAL A 512 -34.99 26.06 -5.99
C VAL A 512 -35.75 24.76 -6.27
N VAL A 513 -35.01 23.65 -6.40
CA VAL A 513 -35.56 22.32 -6.68
C VAL A 513 -35.60 21.41 -5.44
N TYR A 514 -34.83 21.77 -4.41
CA TYR A 514 -34.85 21.11 -3.11
C TYR A 514 -34.53 22.12 -2.02
N GLU A 515 -35.28 22.08 -0.91
CA GLU A 515 -34.98 22.84 0.30
C GLU A 515 -35.57 22.14 1.53
N LYS A 516 -34.72 21.68 2.44
CA LYS A 516 -35.08 21.14 3.76
C LYS A 516 -33.90 21.21 4.72
N SER A 517 -34.21 21.27 6.01
CA SER A 517 -33.34 20.89 7.14
C SER A 517 -31.94 21.48 7.18
N GLY A 518 -31.64 22.56 6.45
CA GLY A 518 -30.32 23.21 6.48
C GLY A 518 -29.65 23.34 5.12
N ALA A 519 -30.09 22.56 4.12
CA ALA A 519 -29.55 22.55 2.76
C ALA A 519 -30.57 22.95 1.68
N MET A 520 -30.06 23.54 0.60
CA MET A 520 -30.81 23.97 -0.58
C MET A 520 -30.06 23.54 -1.85
N VAL A 521 -30.81 23.10 -2.86
CA VAL A 521 -30.29 22.85 -4.21
C VAL A 521 -31.02 23.72 -5.20
N VAL A 522 -30.26 24.48 -5.97
CA VAL A 522 -30.77 25.38 -7.02
C VAL A 522 -30.39 24.81 -8.39
N GLU A 523 -31.38 24.70 -9.27
CA GLU A 523 -31.20 24.36 -10.67
C GLU A 523 -31.09 25.64 -11.49
N ILE A 524 -30.03 25.72 -12.31
CA ILE A 524 -29.75 26.83 -13.21
C ILE A 524 -30.39 26.55 -14.56
N ASP A 525 -30.99 27.55 -15.18
CA ASP A 525 -31.68 27.42 -16.48
C ASP A 525 -30.73 27.18 -17.65
#